data_AF-N2AAT0-F1
#
_entry.id   AF-N2AAT0-F1
#
_cell.length_a   1.000
_cell.length_b   1.000
_cell.length_c   1.000
_cell.angle_alpha   90.00
_cell.angle_beta   90.00
_cell.angle_gamma   90.00
#
_symmetry.space_group_name_H-M   'P 1'
#
loop_
_entity.id
_entity.type
_entity.pdbx_description
1 polymer ?
#
loop_
_entity_poly.entity_id
_entity_poly.type
_entity_poly.pdbx_seq_one_letter_code
_entity_poly.pdbx_strand_id
1 'polypeptide(L)' 'MRQVIRFSHIESITQEQVDTFIRKIYVYKDKRVEIEWNFKKNGIWES' A
#
# COMPACT_ATOMS: atom_id res chain seq x y z
N MET A 1 8.63 7.69 3.61
CA MET A 1 8.19 6.38 3.09
C MET A 1 7.74 6.52 1.63
N ARG A 2 8.67 6.85 0.72
CA ARG A 2 8.38 7.13 -0.71
C ARG A 2 9.03 6.12 -1.67
N GLN A 3 9.68 5.08 -1.15
CA GLN A 3 10.60 4.23 -1.93
C GLN A 3 10.28 2.73 -1.94
N VAL A 4 9.47 2.20 -1.00
CA VAL A 4 9.34 0.75 -0.83
C VAL A 4 8.71 0.05 -2.04
N ILE A 5 7.82 0.72 -2.77
CA ILE A 5 7.12 0.13 -3.93
C ILE A 5 7.87 0.41 -5.25
N ARG A 6 8.84 1.33 -5.27
CA ARG A 6 9.55 1.69 -6.52
C ARG A 6 10.66 0.71 -6.91
N PHE A 7 11.08 -0.19 -6.01
CA PHE A 7 12.27 -1.03 -6.20
C PHE A 7 12.02 -2.53 -6.14
N SER A 8 10.81 -2.99 -5.82
CA SER A 8 10.61 -4.39 -5.44
C SER A 8 10.16 -5.33 -6.55
N HIS A 9 9.98 -4.88 -7.81
CA HIS A 9 9.49 -5.74 -8.91
C HIS A 9 8.29 -6.62 -8.49
N ILE A 10 7.43 -6.09 -7.62
CA ILE A 10 6.24 -6.80 -7.16
C ILE A 10 5.24 -6.72 -8.30
N GLU A 11 5.29 -7.70 -9.19
CA GLU A 11 4.34 -7.83 -10.30
C GLU A 11 2.92 -8.13 -9.78
N SER A 12 2.82 -8.83 -8.65
CA SER A 12 1.56 -9.11 -7.97
C SER A 12 1.73 -9.17 -6.46
N ILE A 13 0.73 -8.66 -5.75
CA ILE A 13 0.57 -8.83 -4.30
C ILE A 13 -0.39 -9.99 -4.04
N THR A 14 -0.13 -10.79 -3.01
CA THR A 14 -1.02 -11.90 -2.65
C THR A 14 -2.30 -11.39 -2.00
N GLN A 15 -3.36 -12.20 -2.01
CA GLN A 15 -4.63 -11.85 -1.37
C GLN A 15 -4.44 -11.55 0.13
N GLU A 16 -3.59 -12.32 0.82
CA GLU A 16 -3.25 -12.09 2.23
C GLU A 16 -2.58 -10.74 2.46
N GLN A 17 -1.69 -10.32 1.55
CA GLN A 17 -1.05 -9.00 1.61
C GLN A 17 -2.04 -7.88 1.33
N VAL A 18 -2.97 -8.08 0.40
CA VAL A 18 -4.07 -7.15 0.13
C VAL A 18 -4.89 -6.96 1.41
N ASP A 19 -5.33 -8.05 2.03
CA ASP A 19 -6.17 -8.00 3.23
C ASP A 19 -5.44 -7.39 4.44
N THR A 20 -4.12 -7.56 4.51
CA THR A 20 -3.29 -7.03 5.59
C THR A 20 -2.95 -5.55 5.41
N PHE A 21 -2.55 -5.15 4.21
CA PHE A 21 -1.93 -3.85 3.96
C PHE A 21 -2.84 -2.84 3.28
N ILE A 22 -3.92 -3.26 2.63
CA ILE A 22 -4.81 -2.36 1.90
C ILE A 22 -6.04 -2.07 2.76
N ARG A 23 -6.21 -0.80 3.11
CA ARG A 23 -7.39 -0.31 3.80
C ARG A 23 -8.55 -0.09 2.83
N LYS A 24 -8.26 0.49 1.66
CA LYS A 24 -9.27 0.78 0.64
C LYS A 24 -8.66 0.92 -0.75
N ILE A 25 -9.44 0.56 -1.76
CA ILE A 25 -9.11 0.78 -3.18
C ILE A 25 -10.23 1.62 -3.79
N TYR A 26 -9.87 2.72 -4.44
CA TYR A 26 -10.77 3.51 -5.27
C TYR A 26 -10.34 3.44 -6.73
N VAL A 27 -11.29 3.10 -7.60
CA VAL A 27 -11.09 3.07 -9.05
C VAL A 27 -11.87 4.21 -9.68
N TYR A 28 -11.16 5.13 -10.30
CA TYR A 28 -11.74 6.27 -11.00
C TYR A 28 -12.04 5.92 -12.46
N LYS A 29 -13.00 6.62 -13.07
CA LYS A 29 -13.41 6.40 -14.47
C LYS A 29 -12.30 6.67 -15.48
N ASP A 30 -11.32 7.49 -15.12
CA ASP A 30 -10.17 7.86 -15.95
C ASP A 30 -8.98 6.89 -15.79
N LYS A 31 -9.25 5.66 -15.33
CA LYS A 31 -8.28 4.58 -15.12
C LYS A 31 -7.25 4.85 -14.02
N ARG A 32 -7.49 5.84 -13.16
CA ARG A 32 -6.68 6.04 -11.95
C ARG A 32 -7.11 5.10 -10.84
N VAL A 33 -6.14 4.59 -10.11
CA VAL A 33 -6.37 3.77 -8.92
C VAL A 33 -5.71 4.48 -7.75
N GLU A 34 -6.48 4.69 -6.69
CA GLU A 34 -5.98 5.19 -5.41
C GLU A 34 -6.07 4.08 -4.39
N ILE A 35 -4.92 3.75 -3.80
CA ILE A 35 -4.80 2.71 -2.79
C ILE A 35 -4.48 3.39 -1.47
N GLU A 36 -5.38 3.20 -0.53
CA GLU A 36 -5.21 3.62 0.84
C GLU A 36 -4.64 2.47 1.64
N TRP A 37 -3.46 2.66 2.20
CA TRP A 37 -2.72 1.60 2.87
C TRP A 37 -2.98 1.62 4.39
N ASN A 38 -3.17 0.46 4.97
CA ASN A 38 -3.27 0.23 6.40
C ASN A 38 -1.87 0.15 7.04
N PHE A 39 -1.05 1.20 6.85
CA PHE A 39 0.17 1.33 7.63
C PHE A 39 -0.22 1.79 9.03
N LYS A 40 -0.41 0.85 9.96
CA LYS A 40 -0.36 1.20 11.38
C LYS A 40 1.02 1.80 11.61
N LYS A 41 1.05 3.10 11.91
CA LYS A 41 2.24 3.79 12.43
C LYS A 41 2.54 3.15 13.78
N ASN A 42 3.27 2.03 13.80
CA ASN A 42 4.00 1.61 14.99
C ASN A 42 5.10 2.67 15.16
N GLY A 43 4.73 3.74 15.85
CA GLY A 43 5.58 4.86 16.18
C GLY A 43 6.62 4.44 17.20
N ILE A 44 7.70 3.82 16.74
CA ILE A 44 8.98 3.87 17.44
C ILE A 44 9.99 4.41 16.45
N TRP A 45 9.90 5.72 16.24
CA TRP A 45 11.00 6.58 15.82
C TRP A 45 10.87 7.85 16.65
N GLU A 46 11.03 7.71 17.96
CA GLU A 46 11.54 8.77 18.81
C GLU A 46 12.63 8.16 19.68
N SER A 47 13.78 8.85 19.69
CA SER A 47 15.08 8.55 20.34
C SER A 47 16.08 7.80 19.47
#